data_AF-A0A7S2WJM6-F1
#
_entry.id   AF-A0A7S2WJM6-F1
#
_cell.length_a   1.000
_cell.length_b   1.000
_cell.length_c   1.000
_cell.angle_alpha   90.00
_cell.angle_beta   90.00
_cell.angle_gamma   90.00
#
_symmetry.space_group_name_H-M   'P 1'
#
loop_
_entity.id
_entity.type
_entity.pdbx_description
1 polymer ?
#
loop_
_entity_poly.entity_id
_entity_poly.type
_entity_poly.pdbx_seq_one_letter_code
_entity_poly.pdbx_strand_id
1 'polypeptide(L)'
;SGSQPVSIRRLLFDLWAREDRLSPSSAKGRLFSLMADMFHPSVSSHWVHFSSWLLLQLSTLTPRYSNKLFDRPLGECTFENLNLDTEQLSLVRPMAPLFSLERLSQQAASQAGA
;
A
#
# COMPACT_ATOMS: atom_id res chain seq x y z
N SER A 1 16.72 17.16 8.98
CA SER A 1 16.24 16.17 7.99
C SER A 1 16.68 14.79 8.46
N GLY A 2 15.86 14.14 9.30
CA GLY A 2 16.22 12.88 9.94
C GLY A 2 15.78 11.71 9.07
N SER A 3 16.74 11.04 8.44
CA SER A 3 16.56 9.76 7.76
C SER A 3 15.95 8.74 8.75
N GLN A 4 14.64 8.48 8.66
CA GLN A 4 14.01 7.39 9.40
C GLN A 4 14.76 6.08 9.12
N PRO A 5 15.05 5.24 10.13
CA PRO A 5 15.81 4.02 9.92
C PRO A 5 15.07 3.12 8.92
N VAL A 6 15.75 2.75 7.84
CA VAL A 6 15.20 1.83 6.85
C VAL A 6 14.93 0.50 7.54
N SER A 7 13.66 0.11 7.61
CA SER A 7 13.27 -1.19 8.19
C SER A 7 14.00 -2.32 7.46
N ILE A 8 14.55 -3.28 8.20
CA ILE A 8 15.19 -4.50 7.67
C ILE A 8 14.28 -5.18 6.64
N ARG A 9 12.97 -5.16 6.88
CA ARG A 9 11.97 -5.70 5.98
C ARG A 9 11.97 -5.01 4.62
N ARG A 10 12.14 -3.68 4.58
CA ARG A 10 12.23 -2.91 3.33
C ARG A 10 13.49 -3.27 2.56
N LEU A 11 14.63 -3.37 3.25
CA LEU A 11 15.89 -3.82 2.64
C LEU A 11 15.77 -5.24 2.05
N LEU A 12 15.10 -6.15 2.76
CA LEU A 12 14.86 -7.51 2.28
C LEU A 12 13.99 -7.50 1.02
N PHE A 13 12.93 -6.71 1.01
CA PHE A 13 12.07 -6.55 -0.16
C PHE A 13 12.80 -5.95 -1.35
N ASP A 14 13.59 -4.90 -1.15
CA ASP A 14 14.39 -4.28 -2.19
C ASP A 14 15.43 -5.25 -2.74
N LEU A 15 16.01 -6.11 -1.90
CA LEU A 15 16.94 -7.16 -2.31
C LEU A 15 16.27 -8.22 -3.19
N TRP A 16 15.10 -8.71 -2.80
CA TRP A 16 14.36 -9.68 -3.62
C TRP A 16 13.80 -9.07 -4.90
N ALA A 17 13.49 -7.77 -4.89
CA ALA A 17 12.92 -7.08 -6.05
C ALA A 17 13.90 -6.90 -7.22
N ARG A 18 15.20 -7.09 -7.00
CA ARG A 18 16.24 -6.93 -8.02
C ARG A 18 16.13 -8.00 -9.11
N GLU A 19 16.48 -7.60 -10.33
CA GLU A 19 16.39 -8.43 -11.54
C GLU A 19 17.36 -9.63 -11.54
N ASP A 20 18.42 -9.57 -10.73
CA ASP A 20 19.39 -10.66 -10.54
C ASP A 20 18.81 -11.86 -9.77
N ARG A 21 17.75 -11.63 -8.98
CA ARG A 21 17.11 -12.62 -8.10
C ARG A 21 15.76 -13.06 -8.63
N LEU A 22 14.94 -12.12 -9.10
CA LEU A 22 13.61 -12.38 -9.62
C LEU A 22 13.55 -11.97 -11.08
N SER A 23 13.29 -12.94 -11.97
CA SER A 23 13.20 -12.67 -13.40
C SER A 23 12.16 -11.57 -13.69
N PRO A 24 12.52 -10.48 -14.39
CA PRO A 24 11.64 -9.31 -14.53
C PRO A 24 10.63 -9.43 -15.67
N SER A 25 10.68 -10.50 -16.48
CA SER A 25 10.00 -10.52 -17.78
C SER A 25 8.49 -10.76 -17.72
N SER A 26 7.98 -11.39 -16.66
CA SER A 26 6.54 -11.63 -16.53
C SER A 26 6.13 -11.90 -15.09
N ALA A 27 4.91 -11.48 -14.72
CA ALA A 27 4.33 -11.79 -13.40
C ALA A 27 4.31 -13.31 -13.13
N LYS A 28 4.07 -14.11 -14.17
CA LYS A 28 4.07 -15.58 -14.08
C LYS A 28 5.48 -16.13 -13.79
N GLY A 29 6.49 -15.67 -14.52
CA GLY A 29 7.88 -16.07 -14.31
C GLY A 29 8.36 -15.69 -12.90
N ARG A 30 8.03 -14.47 -12.46
CA ARG A 30 8.32 -13.99 -11.11
C ARG A 30 7.63 -14.84 -10.04
N LEU A 31 6.36 -15.21 -10.22
CA LEU A 31 5.67 -16.11 -9.28
C LEU A 31 6.36 -17.48 -9.19
N PHE A 32 6.81 -18.03 -10.31
CA PHE A 32 7.55 -19.30 -10.31
C PHE A 32 8.87 -19.18 -9.54
N SER A 33 9.67 -18.13 -9.80
CA SER A 33 10.91 -17.88 -9.02
C SER A 33 10.63 -17.68 -7.53
N LEU A 34 9.55 -17.00 -7.16
CA LEU A 34 9.16 -16.84 -5.74
C LEU A 34 8.81 -18.17 -5.07
N MET A 35 8.22 -19.12 -5.80
CA MET A 35 7.95 -20.46 -5.29
C MET A 35 9.21 -21.32 -5.22
N ALA A 36 10.13 -21.18 -6.18
CA ALA A 36 11.36 -21.98 -6.22
C ALA A 36 12.42 -21.49 -5.21
N ASP A 37 12.63 -20.17 -5.12
CA ASP A 37 13.80 -19.59 -4.47
C ASP A 37 13.50 -18.97 -3.09
N MET A 38 12.28 -18.47 -2.88
CA MET A 38 11.90 -17.77 -1.65
C MET A 38 11.02 -18.60 -0.71
N PHE A 39 10.34 -19.64 -1.22
CA PHE A 39 9.47 -20.46 -0.39
C PHE A 39 10.27 -21.34 0.57
N HIS A 40 10.02 -21.19 1.87
CA HIS A 40 10.54 -22.06 2.91
C HIS A 40 9.44 -22.31 3.97
N PRO A 41 9.32 -23.52 4.54
CA PRO A 41 8.30 -23.82 5.54
C PRO A 41 8.27 -22.84 6.72
N SER A 42 9.43 -22.33 7.13
CA SER A 42 9.58 -21.36 8.22
C SER A 42 8.93 -19.99 7.94
N VAL A 43 8.71 -19.63 6.67
CA VAL A 43 8.09 -18.35 6.29
C VAL A 43 6.68 -18.52 5.72
N SER A 44 6.14 -19.74 5.74
CA SER A 44 4.84 -20.09 5.13
C SER A 44 3.69 -19.17 5.56
N SER A 45 3.64 -18.80 6.84
CA SER A 45 2.61 -17.91 7.40
C SER A 45 2.59 -16.51 6.79
N HIS A 46 3.73 -16.02 6.30
CA HIS A 46 3.89 -14.68 5.72
C HIS A 46 4.23 -14.72 4.23
N TRP A 47 4.44 -15.90 3.66
CA TRP A 47 4.89 -16.06 2.29
C TRP A 47 3.92 -15.42 1.30
N VAL A 48 2.60 -15.59 1.50
CA VAL A 48 1.56 -14.97 0.66
C VAL A 48 1.66 -13.45 0.70
N HIS A 49 1.92 -12.88 1.89
CA HIS A 49 2.08 -11.44 2.02
C HIS A 49 3.32 -10.96 1.25
N PHE A 50 4.46 -11.64 1.41
CA PHE A 50 5.71 -11.27 0.73
C PHE A 50 5.61 -11.43 -0.79
N SER A 51 5.08 -12.55 -1.26
CA SER A 51 4.91 -12.84 -2.68
C SER A 51 3.93 -11.86 -3.34
N SER A 52 2.82 -11.54 -2.67
CA SER A 52 1.87 -10.55 -3.17
C SER A 52 2.50 -9.16 -3.29
N TRP A 53 3.27 -8.73 -2.28
CA TRP A 53 3.98 -7.44 -2.34
C TRP A 53 4.97 -7.40 -3.51
N LEU A 54 5.81 -8.43 -3.65
CA LEU A 54 6.82 -8.51 -4.72
C LEU A 54 6.21 -8.62 -6.12
N LEU A 55 5.04 -9.25 -6.26
CA LEU A 55 4.32 -9.33 -7.53
C LEU A 55 3.63 -8.00 -7.88
N LEU A 56 2.97 -7.37 -6.91
CA LEU A 56 2.31 -6.09 -7.13
C LEU A 56 3.31 -4.97 -7.43
N GLN A 57 4.56 -5.09 -6.97
CA GLN A 57 5.62 -4.15 -7.34
C GLN A 57 5.86 -4.11 -8.87
N LEU A 58 5.59 -5.18 -9.62
CA LEU A 58 5.68 -5.12 -11.09
C LEU A 58 4.67 -4.12 -11.70
N SER A 59 3.53 -3.91 -11.03
CA SER A 59 2.54 -2.94 -11.51
C SER A 59 3.06 -1.51 -11.46
N THR A 60 3.94 -1.18 -10.52
CA THR A 60 4.50 0.18 -10.38
C THR A 60 5.47 0.54 -11.51
N LEU A 61 6.05 -0.48 -12.15
CA LEU A 61 6.92 -0.32 -13.31
C LEU A 61 6.14 -0.13 -14.62
N THR A 62 4.83 -0.39 -14.61
CA THR A 62 4.01 -0.28 -15.82
C THR A 62 3.71 1.20 -16.11
N PRO A 63 3.82 1.66 -17.38
CA PRO A 63 3.57 3.07 -17.75
C PRO A 63 2.17 3.60 -17.37
N ARG A 64 1.21 2.70 -17.15
CA ARG A 64 -0.18 3.02 -16.78
C ARG A 64 -0.41 3.09 -15.27
N TYR A 65 0.61 2.89 -14.44
CA TYR A 65 0.45 2.84 -12.99
C TYR A 65 -0.16 4.14 -12.42
N SER A 66 0.28 5.29 -12.93
CA SER A 66 -0.24 6.60 -12.54
C SER A 66 -1.56 6.98 -13.23
N ASN A 67 -2.04 6.18 -14.17
CA ASN A 67 -3.25 6.52 -14.92
C ASN A 67 -4.48 6.21 -14.07
N LYS A 68 -5.47 7.10 -14.13
CA LYS A 68 -6.79 6.82 -13.57
C LYS A 68 -7.35 5.56 -14.24
N LEU A 69 -8.00 4.71 -13.44
CA LEU A 69 -8.65 3.51 -13.98
C LEU A 69 -9.84 3.88 -14.88
N PHE A 70 -10.48 5.02 -14.59
CA PHE A 70 -11.62 5.55 -15.33
C PHE A 70 -11.32 6.98 -15.80
N ASP A 71 -11.73 7.28 -17.04
CA ASP A 71 -11.52 8.59 -17.65
C ASP A 71 -12.50 9.65 -17.13
N ARG A 72 -13.69 9.23 -16.67
CA ARG A 72 -14.76 10.11 -16.24
C ARG A 72 -15.25 9.76 -14.83
N PRO A 73 -15.57 10.77 -14.00
CA PRO A 73 -16.24 10.54 -12.72
C PRO A 73 -17.69 10.06 -12.94
N LEU A 74 -18.32 9.54 -11.88
CA LEU A 74 -19.72 9.13 -11.91
C LEU A 74 -20.70 10.32 -12.04
N GLY A 75 -20.26 11.54 -11.76
CA GLY A 75 -21.00 12.78 -11.90
C GLY A 75 -20.12 13.99 -11.62
N GLU A 76 -20.69 15.20 -11.73
CA GLU A 76 -20.02 16.45 -11.42
C GLU A 76 -19.97 16.64 -9.90
N CYS A 77 -18.80 16.42 -9.29
CA CYS A 77 -18.58 16.68 -7.88
C CYS A 77 -17.17 17.24 -7.62
N THR A 78 -17.03 17.98 -6.52
CA THR A 78 -15.76 18.48 -6.04
C THR A 78 -15.10 17.43 -5.17
N PHE A 79 -13.87 17.02 -5.51
CA PHE A 79 -13.08 16.10 -4.71
C PHE A 79 -12.13 16.88 -3.81
N GLU A 80 -12.07 16.52 -2.54
CA GLU A 80 -11.09 17.06 -1.59
C GLU A 80 -10.06 15.99 -1.22
N ASN A 81 -8.80 16.41 -1.06
CA ASN A 81 -7.74 15.51 -0.63
C ASN A 81 -7.84 15.27 0.87
N LEU A 82 -8.29 14.07 1.25
CA LEU A 82 -8.28 13.62 2.63
C LEU A 82 -6.86 13.21 3.02
N ASN A 83 -6.16 14.05 3.79
CA ASN A 83 -4.85 13.70 4.33
C ASN A 83 -5.05 12.78 5.54
N LEU A 84 -4.88 11.47 5.34
CA LEU A 84 -5.02 10.48 6.40
C LEU A 84 -3.75 10.44 7.26
N ASP A 85 -3.80 11.06 8.45
CA ASP A 85 -2.78 10.83 9.47
C ASP A 85 -3.03 9.50 10.17
N THR A 86 -2.26 8.49 9.76
CA THR A 86 -2.36 7.13 10.29
C THR A 86 -1.97 7.03 11.77
N GLU A 87 -1.14 7.95 12.28
CA GLU A 87 -0.76 7.99 13.70
C GLU A 87 -1.91 8.50 14.56
N GLN A 88 -2.68 9.46 14.06
CA GLN A 88 -3.90 9.90 14.74
C GLN A 88 -5.00 8.85 14.70
N LEU A 89 -5.13 8.12 13.59
CA LEU A 89 -6.13 7.05 13.44
C LEU A 89 -5.83 5.81 14.28
N SER A 90 -4.55 5.46 14.48
CA SER A 90 -4.15 4.31 15.30
C SER A 90 -4.51 4.51 16.79
N LEU A 91 -4.41 5.75 17.28
CA LEU A 91 -4.76 6.14 18.65
C LEU A 91 -6.27 6.05 18.93
N VAL A 92 -7.11 6.22 17.90
CA VAL A 92 -8.58 6.25 18.02
C VAL A 92 -9.21 4.86 17.80
N ARG A 93 -8.47 3.91 17.19
CA ARG A 93 -8.99 2.62 16.73
C ARG A 93 -9.38 1.60 17.82
N PRO A 94 -8.85 1.59 19.05
CA PRO A 94 -9.31 0.60 20.04
C PRO A 94 -10.65 0.95 20.72
N MET A 95 -11.09 2.22 20.72
CA MET A 95 -12.21 2.65 21.60
C MET A 95 -13.21 3.65 21.02
N ALA A 96 -13.11 4.07 19.76
CA ALA A 96 -14.14 4.94 19.19
C ALA A 96 -15.37 4.13 18.74
N PRO A 97 -16.55 4.29 19.38
CA PRO A 97 -17.78 3.81 18.77
C PRO A 97 -17.94 4.47 17.39
N LEU A 98 -18.51 3.75 16.43
CA LEU A 98 -18.60 4.17 15.01
C LEU A 98 -19.13 5.60 14.82
N PHE A 99 -19.99 6.07 15.73
CA PHE A 99 -20.57 7.41 15.74
C PHE A 99 -19.58 8.56 16.06
N SER A 100 -18.41 8.27 16.66
CA SER A 100 -17.41 9.29 17.00
C SER A 100 -16.64 9.79 15.78
N LEU A 101 -16.40 8.92 14.79
CA LEU A 101 -15.73 9.30 13.54
C LEU A 101 -16.62 10.22 12.69
N GLU A 102 -17.93 9.97 12.68
CA GLU A 102 -18.91 10.81 11.97
C GLU A 102 -19.00 12.22 12.59
N ARG A 103 -18.91 12.35 13.92
CA ARG A 103 -18.90 13.66 14.57
C ARG A 103 -17.64 14.47 14.28
N LEU A 104 -16.48 13.81 14.22
CA LEU A 104 -15.23 14.48 13.85
C LEU A 104 -15.27 14.98 12.40
N SER A 105 -15.84 14.19 11.48
CA SER A 105 -15.98 14.64 10.09
C SER A 105 -16.98 15.79 9.95
N GLN A 106 -18.09 15.76 10.69
CA GLN A 106 -19.08 16.85 10.70
C GLN A 106 -18.52 18.14 11.33
N GLN A 107 -17.74 18.04 12.40
CA GLN A 107 -17.09 19.20 13.03
C GLN A 107 -16.02 19.80 12.12
N ALA A 108 -15.20 18.98 11.47
CA ALA A 108 -14.21 19.46 10.50
C ALA A 108 -14.88 20.18 9.31
N ALA A 109 -15.98 19.62 8.78
CA ALA A 109 -16.75 20.25 7.71
C ALA A 109 -17.39 21.58 8.13
N SER A 110 -17.83 21.70 9.39
CA SER A 110 -18.40 22.95 9.92
C SER A 110 -17.38 24.09 10.10
N GLN A 111 -16.10 23.76 10.29
CA GLN A 111 -15.03 24.76 10.46
C GLN A 111 -14.42 25.24 9.14
N ALA A 112 -14.61 24.50 8.04
CA ALA A 112 -14.18 24.91 6.70
C ALA A 112 -15.17 25.87 6.00
N GLY A 113 -16.33 26.14 6.62
CA GLY A 113 -17.39 27.00 6.09
C GLY A 113 -17.53 28.37 6.76
N ALA A 114 -16.51 28.84 7.48
CA ALA A 114 -16.47 30.16 8.12
C ALA A 114 -15.31 31.02 7.60
#